data_AF-A0A4U1CU35-F1
#
_entry.id   AF-A0A4U1CU35-F1
#
_cell.length_a   1.000
_cell.length_b   1.000
_cell.length_c   1.000
_cell.angle_alpha   90.00
_cell.angle_beta   90.00
_cell.angle_gamma   90.00
#
_symmetry.space_group_name_H-M   'P 1'
#
loop_
_entity.id
_entity.type
_entity.pdbx_description
1 polymer ?
#
loop_
_entity_poly.entity_id
_entity_poly.type
_entity_poly.pdbx_seq_one_letter_code
_entity_poly.pdbx_strand_id
1 'polypeptide(L)'
;MEEVKAYIESGILELYVLGQLSAPECDEVEAMAAKHPEVRTEITAIELAMEAYALENAITPSAKLGDKILKEISGEEIISDPRIIPLYQDANYSKIKALRLALVACVALLAICAAALFSVYTQLNTANEQIASLSTSNDQFARTVNKLEFDKAGMENRIAMTETDEWMTVKLAGVANSPKAKMLVYWNKNNKSILINHSAMELPKTDKTHEYQLWALVNGKPVSLGVFGENAKEAVQQMVTIEKAQAFAVTIEPVGGSVNPTMEKMVVMGEVAI
;
A
#
# COMPACT_ATOMS: atom_id res chain seq x y z
N MET A 1 23.84 54.86 36.45
CA MET A 1 22.78 55.21 37.41
C MET A 1 21.41 54.83 36.85
N GLU A 2 21.07 55.20 35.61
CA GLU A 2 19.81 54.75 34.97
C GLU A 2 19.71 53.22 34.79
N GLU A 3 20.80 52.53 34.45
CA GLU A 3 20.78 51.06 34.28
C GLU A 3 20.54 50.30 35.60
N VAL A 4 21.09 50.78 36.72
CA VAL A 4 20.88 50.16 38.05
C VAL A 4 19.43 50.35 38.50
N LYS A 5 18.88 51.54 38.24
CA LYS A 5 17.47 51.83 38.54
C LYS A 5 16.52 50.98 37.70
N ALA A 6 16.79 50.85 36.39
CA ALA A 6 16.02 49.97 35.51
C ALA A 6 16.11 48.50 35.92
N TYR A 7 17.26 48.06 36.44
CA TYR A 7 17.46 46.71 36.96
C TYR A 7 16.64 46.46 38.23
N ILE A 8 16.60 47.42 39.16
CA ILE A 8 15.74 47.37 40.35
C ILE A 8 14.26 47.33 39.95
N GLU A 9 13.84 48.15 38.99
CA GLU A 9 12.44 48.21 38.53
C GLU A 9 12.03 47.05 37.61
N SER A 10 12.95 46.14 37.28
CA SER A 10 12.69 45.04 36.33
C SER A 10 11.86 43.88 36.90
N GLY A 11 11.73 43.80 38.23
CA GLY A 11 11.07 42.69 38.92
C GLY A 11 11.96 41.48 39.19
N ILE A 12 13.24 41.52 38.81
CA ILE A 12 14.17 40.38 38.95
C ILE A 12 14.55 40.12 40.42
N LEU A 13 14.59 41.17 41.26
CA LEU A 13 15.00 41.06 42.66
C LEU A 13 13.92 40.37 43.51
N GLU A 14 12.64 40.61 43.20
CA GLU A 14 11.50 39.93 43.82
C GLU A 14 11.51 38.45 43.48
N LEU A 15 11.78 38.10 42.22
CA LEU A 15 11.91 36.72 41.77
C LEU A 15 13.11 36.02 42.42
N TYR A 16 14.21 36.75 42.65
CA TYR A 16 15.38 36.25 43.37
C TYR A 16 15.02 35.89 44.82
N VAL A 17 14.40 36.80 45.58
CA VAL A 17 14.03 36.55 46.98
C VAL A 17 13.00 35.43 47.11
N LEU A 18 12.09 35.29 46.14
CA LEU A 18 11.13 34.18 46.07
C LEU A 18 11.75 32.84 45.65
N GLY A 19 13.03 32.82 45.25
CA GLY A 19 13.72 31.61 44.79
C GLY A 19 13.20 31.08 43.46
N GLN A 20 12.66 31.96 42.59
CA GLN A 20 12.06 31.60 41.30
C GLN A 20 13.00 31.80 40.09
N LEU A 21 14.21 32.31 40.33
CA LEU A 21 15.22 32.47 39.29
C LEU A 21 15.98 31.17 39.00
N SER A 22 16.50 31.07 37.79
CA SER A 22 17.45 30.02 37.43
C SER A 22 18.84 30.29 38.05
N ALA A 23 19.65 29.23 38.21
CA ALA A 23 21.02 29.36 38.74
C ALA A 23 21.87 30.48 38.08
N PRO A 24 21.93 30.62 36.74
CA PRO A 24 22.70 31.69 36.11
C PRO A 24 22.14 33.10 36.38
N GLU A 25 20.83 33.25 36.55
CA GLU A 25 20.20 34.53 36.90
C GLU A 25 20.47 34.89 38.37
N CYS A 26 20.50 33.91 39.28
CA CYS A 26 20.94 34.12 40.66
C CYS A 26 22.39 34.62 40.72
N ASP A 27 23.29 34.00 39.96
CA ASP A 27 24.70 34.42 39.89
C ASP A 27 24.82 35.87 39.35
N GLU A 28 23.98 36.26 38.40
CA GLU A 28 23.92 37.64 37.88
C GLU A 28 23.44 38.63 38.94
N VAL A 29 22.36 38.32 39.67
CA VAL A 29 21.84 39.16 40.77
C VAL A 29 22.90 39.33 41.87
N GLU A 30 23.59 38.25 42.25
CA GLU A 30 24.67 38.32 43.25
C GLU A 30 25.86 39.15 42.78
N ALA A 31 26.25 39.02 41.50
CA ALA A 31 27.30 39.83 40.90
C ALA A 31 26.91 41.31 40.83
N MET A 32 25.65 41.63 40.54
CA MET A 32 25.11 43.00 40.53
C MET A 32 25.05 43.57 41.95
N ALA A 33 24.62 42.79 42.94
CA ALA A 33 24.60 43.18 44.35
C ALA A 33 26.01 43.39 44.93
N ALA A 34 27.02 42.66 44.44
CA ALA A 34 28.41 42.86 44.83
C ALA A 34 29.02 44.16 44.25
N LYS A 35 28.59 44.56 43.05
CA LYS A 35 29.07 45.78 42.37
C LYS A 35 28.32 47.04 42.79
N HIS A 36 27.02 46.92 43.10
CA HIS A 36 26.12 48.04 43.37
C HIS A 36 25.42 47.87 44.74
N PRO A 37 25.83 48.63 45.77
CA PRO A 37 25.21 48.57 47.11
C PRO A 37 23.71 48.89 47.13
N GLU A 38 23.23 49.67 46.16
CA GLU A 38 21.81 50.00 45.97
C GLU A 38 20.98 48.74 45.70
N VAL A 39 21.48 47.83 44.86
CA VAL A 39 20.81 46.55 44.54
C VAL A 39 20.73 45.67 45.79
N ARG A 40 21.81 45.60 46.59
CA ARG A 40 21.80 44.85 47.85
C ARG A 40 20.81 45.43 48.86
N THR A 41 20.70 46.76 48.93
CA THR A 41 19.76 47.45 49.80
C THR A 41 18.32 47.12 49.42
N GLU A 42 18.02 47.08 48.13
CA GLU A 42 16.70 46.70 47.62
C GLU A 42 16.37 45.23 47.92
N ILE A 43 17.30 44.30 47.70
CA ILE A 43 17.12 42.87 48.06
C ILE A 43 16.74 42.75 49.55
N THR A 44 17.48 43.41 50.44
CA THR A 44 17.19 43.37 51.88
C THR A 44 15.83 44.00 52.22
N ALA A 45 15.41 45.06 51.51
CA ALA A 45 14.09 45.65 51.70
C ALA A 45 12.97 44.68 51.30
N ILE A 46 13.14 43.95 50.19
CA ILE A 46 12.20 42.92 49.73
C ILE A 46 12.16 41.74 50.70
N GLU A 47 13.32 41.26 51.18
CA GLU A 47 13.42 40.19 52.19
C GLU A 47 12.65 40.55 53.47
N LEU A 48 12.82 41.77 53.99
CA LEU A 48 12.12 42.26 55.17
C LEU A 48 10.60 42.38 54.95
N ALA A 49 10.17 42.83 53.77
CA ALA A 49 8.75 42.90 53.43
C ALA A 49 8.12 41.50 53.37
N MET A 50 8.83 40.52 52.81
CA MET A 50 8.40 39.13 52.78
C MET A 50 8.41 38.47 54.16
N GLU A 51 9.40 38.78 55.00
CA GLU A 51 9.43 38.33 56.39
C GLU A 51 8.21 38.85 57.17
N ALA A 52 7.90 40.14 57.05
CA ALA A 52 6.73 40.74 57.68
C ALA A 52 5.43 40.05 57.23
N TYR A 53 5.26 39.82 55.92
CA TYR A 53 4.12 39.10 55.38
C TYR A 53 4.04 37.65 55.89
N ALA A 54 5.17 36.95 55.97
CA ALA A 54 5.23 35.57 56.45
C ALA A 54 4.89 35.48 57.95
N LEU A 55 5.30 36.47 58.76
CA LEU A 55 4.97 36.56 60.17
C LEU A 55 3.48 36.84 60.40
N GLU A 56 2.86 37.72 59.61
CA GLU A 56 1.42 37.99 59.66
C GLU A 56 0.59 36.74 59.32
N ASN A 57 1.11 35.87 58.45
CA ASN A 57 0.46 34.64 58.01
C ASN A 57 1.05 33.38 58.68
N ALA A 58 1.74 33.53 59.81
CA ALA A 58 2.42 32.43 60.47
C ALA A 58 1.44 31.37 61.00
N ILE A 59 1.71 30.10 60.65
CA ILE A 59 0.97 28.95 61.17
C ILE A 59 1.79 28.33 62.30
N THR A 60 1.18 28.19 63.48
CA THR A 60 1.85 27.59 64.64
C THR A 60 2.27 26.13 64.34
N PRO A 61 3.57 25.80 64.40
CA PRO A 61 4.03 24.44 64.18
C PRO A 61 3.62 23.52 65.33
N SER A 62 3.65 22.20 65.09
CA SER A 62 3.35 21.22 66.15
C SER A 62 4.33 21.36 67.32
N ALA A 63 3.83 21.22 68.55
CA ALA A 63 4.63 21.39 69.77
C ALA A 63 5.89 20.50 69.83
N LYS A 64 5.88 19.34 69.16
CA LYS A 64 6.99 18.38 69.14
C LYS A 64 8.12 18.74 68.15
N LEU A 65 7.90 19.71 67.26
CA LEU A 65 8.85 20.03 66.20
C LEU A 65 10.09 20.75 66.75
N GLY A 66 9.91 21.66 67.71
CA GLY A 66 11.02 22.37 68.36
C GLY A 66 11.99 21.40 69.04
N ASP A 67 11.47 20.46 69.84
CA ASP A 67 12.27 19.44 70.52
C ASP A 67 13.03 18.55 69.52
N LYS A 68 12.39 18.20 68.39
CA LYS A 68 13.01 17.39 67.35
C LYS A 68 14.19 18.11 66.69
N ILE A 69 14.01 19.39 66.34
CA ILE A 69 15.05 20.21 65.72
C ILE A 69 16.20 20.43 66.71
N LEU A 70 15.89 20.77 67.95
CA LEU A 70 16.90 21.01 68.98
C LEU A 70 17.72 19.74 69.24
N LYS A 71 17.10 18.57 69.25
CA LYS A 71 17.79 17.29 69.42
C LYS A 71 18.77 16.97 68.27
N GLU A 72 18.39 17.25 67.03
CA GLU A 72 19.28 17.05 65.86
C GLU A 72 20.45 18.05 65.85
N ILE A 73 20.23 19.30 66.28
CA ILE A 73 21.28 20.34 66.30
C ILE A 73 22.22 20.18 67.50
N SER A 74 21.71 19.79 68.67
CA SER A 74 22.49 19.69 69.91
C SER A 74 23.48 18.53 69.91
N GLY A 75 23.39 17.63 68.91
CA GLY A 75 24.28 16.47 68.83
C GLY A 75 24.18 15.54 70.04
N GLU A 76 23.06 15.58 70.79
CA GLU A 76 22.73 14.51 71.74
C GLU A 76 22.39 13.27 70.93
N GLU A 77 23.45 12.62 70.45
CA GLU A 77 23.41 11.20 70.19
C GLU A 77 22.88 10.55 71.44
N ILE A 78 21.64 10.08 71.37
CA ILE A 78 21.29 8.87 72.10
C ILE A 78 22.39 7.91 71.69
N ILE A 79 23.27 7.55 72.63
CA ILE A 79 24.15 6.39 72.52
C ILE A 79 23.22 5.18 72.48
N SER A 80 22.59 5.00 71.32
CA SER A 80 22.11 3.74 70.83
C SER A 80 23.38 2.97 70.53
N ASP A 81 23.51 1.84 71.20
CA ASP A 81 24.42 0.71 70.94
C ASP A 81 25.23 0.84 69.64
N PRO A 82 26.57 0.66 69.68
CA PRO A 82 27.46 1.09 68.61
C PRO A 82 26.93 0.60 67.27
N ARG A 83 26.48 1.54 66.43
CA ARG A 83 26.14 1.19 65.05
C ARG A 83 27.42 0.72 64.41
N ILE A 84 27.51 -0.58 64.20
CA ILE A 84 28.48 -1.20 63.31
C ILE A 84 28.22 -0.58 61.94
N ILE A 85 29.00 0.44 61.58
CA ILE A 85 29.05 0.95 60.22
C ILE A 85 30.00 0.01 59.47
N PRO A 86 29.52 -0.79 58.51
CA PRO A 86 30.41 -1.67 57.77
C PRO A 86 31.46 -0.83 57.03
N LEU A 87 32.74 -1.11 57.27
CA LEU A 87 33.89 -0.49 56.58
C LEU A 87 33.93 -0.80 55.07
N TYR A 88 33.03 -1.65 54.59
CA TYR A 88 32.74 -1.84 53.18
C TYR A 88 31.29 -1.43 52.93
N GLN A 89 31.10 -0.30 52.24
CA GLN A 89 29.85 -0.09 51.52
C GLN A 89 29.80 -1.13 50.40
N ASP A 90 28.80 -2.02 50.45
CA ASP A 90 28.38 -2.82 49.29
C ASP A 90 27.76 -1.91 48.22
N ALA A 91 28.52 -0.92 47.73
CA ALA A 91 28.11 0.00 46.68
C ALA A 91 27.76 -0.73 45.37
N ASN A 92 28.22 -1.98 45.23
CA ASN A 92 27.90 -2.85 44.10
C ASN A 92 26.56 -3.58 44.24
N TYR A 93 26.00 -3.78 45.44
CA TYR A 93 24.75 -4.55 45.60
C TYR A 93 23.52 -3.79 45.07
N SER A 94 23.46 -2.47 45.29
CA SER A 94 22.42 -1.59 44.72
C SER A 94 22.56 -1.47 43.19
N LYS A 95 23.79 -1.30 42.69
CA LYS A 95 24.07 -1.23 41.24
C LYS A 95 23.72 -2.53 40.51
N ILE A 96 23.96 -3.69 41.11
CA ILE A 96 23.59 -5.00 40.54
C ILE A 96 22.06 -5.19 40.51
N LYS A 97 21.31 -4.73 41.53
CA LYS A 97 19.84 -4.74 41.48
C LYS A 97 19.27 -3.81 40.42
N ALA A 98 19.83 -2.61 40.29
CA ALA A 98 19.46 -1.67 39.22
C ALA A 98 19.75 -2.25 37.83
N LEU A 99 20.90 -2.90 37.63
CA LEU A 99 21.25 -3.57 36.38
C LEU A 99 20.30 -4.73 36.07
N ARG A 100 19.90 -5.53 37.08
CA ARG A 100 18.92 -6.62 36.90
C ARG A 100 17.54 -6.09 36.50
N LEU A 101 17.08 -5.01 37.14
CA LEU A 101 15.83 -4.34 36.78
C LEU A 101 15.89 -3.75 35.36
N ALA A 102 17.02 -3.11 35.01
CA ALA A 102 17.25 -2.60 33.66
C ALA A 102 17.25 -3.73 32.62
N LEU A 103 17.89 -4.87 32.91
CA LEU A 103 17.87 -6.05 32.05
C LEU A 103 16.43 -6.56 31.84
N VAL A 104 15.65 -6.71 32.91
CA VAL A 104 14.24 -7.13 32.81
C VAL A 104 13.43 -6.14 31.98
N ALA A 105 13.63 -4.84 32.18
CA ALA A 105 12.97 -3.80 31.37
C ALA A 105 13.36 -3.89 29.90
N CYS A 106 14.65 -4.10 29.58
CA CYS A 106 15.11 -4.29 28.20
C CYS A 106 14.52 -5.54 27.55
N VAL A 107 14.43 -6.67 28.28
CA VAL A 107 13.83 -7.91 27.77
C VAL A 107 12.33 -7.73 27.55
N ALA A 108 11.63 -7.04 28.46
CA ALA A 108 10.22 -6.73 28.28
C ALA A 108 9.98 -5.83 27.06
N LEU A 109 10.80 -4.79 26.89
CA LEU A 109 10.72 -3.89 25.74
C LEU A 109 11.04 -4.63 24.43
N LEU A 110 12.07 -5.49 24.42
CA LEU A 110 12.40 -6.34 23.28
C LEU A 110 11.24 -7.26 22.92
N ALA A 111 10.58 -7.89 23.90
CA ALA A 111 9.41 -8.74 23.66
C ALA A 111 8.25 -7.96 23.04
N ILE A 112 7.99 -6.73 23.51
CA ILE A 112 6.97 -5.85 22.93
C ILE A 112 7.34 -5.47 21.48
N CYS A 113 8.59 -5.08 21.23
CA CYS A 113 9.07 -4.77 19.89
C CYS A 113 8.97 -5.99 18.96
N ALA A 114 9.33 -7.18 19.42
CA ALA A 114 9.23 -8.41 18.64
C ALA A 114 7.77 -8.75 18.31
N ALA A 115 6.84 -8.59 19.26
CA ALA A 115 5.41 -8.78 19.01
C ALA A 115 4.85 -7.75 18.02
N ALA A 116 5.23 -6.48 18.15
CA ALA A 116 4.84 -5.43 17.21
C ALA A 116 5.39 -5.71 15.80
N LEU A 117 6.66 -6.09 15.69
CA LEU A 117 7.29 -6.45 14.42
C LEU A 117 6.60 -7.67 13.78
N PHE A 118 6.28 -8.69 14.58
CA PHE A 118 5.55 -9.86 14.10
C PHE A 118 4.16 -9.48 13.58
N SER A 119 3.43 -8.60 14.28
CA SER A 119 2.12 -8.12 13.83
C SER A 119 2.19 -7.30 12.54
N VAL A 120 3.21 -6.44 12.40
CA VAL A 120 3.43 -5.68 11.16
C VAL A 120 3.81 -6.61 10.01
N TYR A 121 4.66 -7.60 10.28
CA TYR A 121 5.05 -8.60 9.28
C TYR A 121 3.86 -9.41 8.77
N THR A 122 2.98 -9.86 9.67
CA THR A 122 1.78 -10.61 9.26
C THR A 122 0.81 -9.73 8.48
N GLN A 123 0.56 -8.49 8.92
CA GLN A 123 -0.27 -7.53 8.18
C GLN A 123 0.29 -7.23 6.79
N LEU A 124 1.61 -7.07 6.66
CA LEU A 124 2.27 -6.82 5.38
C LEU A 124 2.13 -8.03 4.45
N ASN A 125 2.28 -9.25 4.97
CA ASN A 125 2.11 -10.45 4.17
C ASN A 125 0.66 -10.61 3.68
N THR A 126 -0.32 -10.38 4.57
CA THR A 126 -1.75 -10.40 4.20
C THR A 126 -2.09 -9.31 3.17
N ALA A 127 -1.55 -8.10 3.32
CA ALA A 127 -1.76 -7.02 2.35
C ALA A 127 -1.19 -7.38 0.97
N ASN A 128 0.00 -7.99 0.91
CA ASN A 128 0.59 -8.46 -0.35
C ASN A 128 -0.26 -9.55 -1.01
N GLU A 129 -0.80 -10.50 -0.24
CA GLU A 129 -1.72 -11.54 -0.74
C GLU A 129 -3.03 -10.92 -1.27
N GLN A 130 -3.57 -9.91 -0.59
CA GLN A 130 -4.75 -9.18 -1.05
C GLN A 130 -4.48 -8.40 -2.36
N ILE A 131 -3.32 -7.78 -2.51
CA ILE A 131 -2.93 -7.10 -3.75
C ILE A 131 -2.82 -8.10 -4.90
N ALA A 132 -2.17 -9.25 -4.67
CA ALA A 132 -2.02 -10.29 -5.69
C ALA A 132 -3.37 -10.89 -6.13
N SER A 133 -4.26 -11.17 -5.16
CA SER A 133 -5.60 -11.67 -5.45
C SER A 133 -6.49 -10.62 -6.15
N LEU A 134 -6.37 -9.34 -5.79
CA LEU A 134 -7.08 -8.26 -6.46
C LEU A 134 -6.60 -8.07 -7.90
N SER A 135 -5.29 -8.13 -8.13
CA SER A 135 -4.72 -8.12 -9.50
C SER A 135 -5.27 -9.27 -10.33
N THR A 136 -5.30 -10.47 -9.78
CA THR A 136 -5.86 -11.66 -10.44
C THR A 136 -7.35 -11.48 -10.77
N SER A 137 -8.11 -10.91 -9.83
CA SER A 137 -9.54 -10.62 -10.03
C SER A 137 -9.77 -9.56 -11.11
N ASN A 138 -8.94 -8.52 -11.17
CA ASN A 138 -8.99 -7.52 -12.24
C ASN A 138 -8.71 -8.15 -13.61
N ASP A 139 -7.70 -9.02 -13.72
CA ASP A 139 -7.41 -9.72 -14.97
C ASP A 139 -8.57 -10.64 -15.39
N GLN A 140 -9.23 -11.29 -14.43
CA GLN A 140 -10.39 -12.13 -14.70
C GLN A 140 -11.60 -11.29 -15.14
N PHE A 141 -11.80 -10.13 -14.51
CA PHE A 141 -12.84 -9.19 -14.89
C PHE A 141 -12.62 -8.66 -16.30
N ALA A 142 -11.41 -8.21 -16.63
CA ALA A 142 -11.05 -7.76 -17.98
C ALA A 142 -11.28 -8.86 -19.03
N ARG A 143 -10.90 -10.11 -18.75
CA ARG A 143 -11.20 -11.26 -19.63
C ARG A 143 -12.69 -11.48 -19.82
N THR A 144 -13.47 -11.36 -18.75
CA THR A 144 -14.93 -11.54 -18.80
C THR A 144 -15.60 -10.44 -19.61
N VAL A 145 -15.19 -9.19 -19.42
CA VAL A 145 -15.70 -8.04 -20.19
C VAL A 145 -15.37 -8.19 -21.67
N ASN A 146 -14.10 -8.47 -22.02
CA ASN A 146 -13.70 -8.69 -23.41
C ASN A 146 -14.48 -9.82 -24.06
N LYS A 147 -14.74 -10.91 -23.33
CA LYS A 147 -15.56 -12.02 -23.82
C LYS A 147 -17.01 -11.58 -24.04
N LEU A 148 -17.62 -10.88 -23.09
CA LEU A 148 -19.00 -10.41 -23.22
C LEU A 148 -19.17 -9.43 -24.38
N GLU A 149 -18.20 -8.54 -24.59
CA GLU A 149 -18.19 -7.63 -25.75
C GLU A 149 -18.08 -8.40 -27.07
N PHE A 150 -17.23 -9.43 -27.13
CA PHE A 150 -17.14 -10.32 -28.30
C PHE A 150 -18.45 -11.08 -28.55
N ASP A 151 -19.04 -11.67 -27.50
CA ASP A 151 -20.31 -12.41 -27.59
C ASP A 151 -21.45 -11.48 -28.04
N LYS A 152 -21.51 -10.26 -27.50
CA LYS A 152 -22.48 -9.23 -27.89
C LYS A 152 -22.33 -8.82 -29.35
N ALA A 153 -21.10 -8.55 -29.81
CA ALA A 153 -20.84 -8.22 -31.22
C ALA A 153 -21.26 -9.37 -32.15
N GLY A 154 -21.01 -10.62 -31.75
CA GLY A 154 -21.50 -11.79 -32.48
C GLY A 154 -23.03 -11.85 -32.57
N MET A 155 -23.74 -11.55 -31.49
CA MET A 155 -25.21 -11.48 -31.47
C MET A 155 -25.76 -10.36 -32.37
N GLU A 156 -25.21 -9.15 -32.28
CA GLU A 156 -25.62 -8.01 -33.11
C GLU A 156 -25.39 -8.30 -34.60
N ASN A 157 -24.27 -8.92 -34.95
CA ASN A 157 -23.99 -9.34 -36.32
C ASN A 157 -24.98 -10.40 -36.84
N ARG A 158 -25.39 -11.35 -35.99
CA ARG A 158 -26.42 -12.35 -36.36
C ARG A 158 -27.79 -11.72 -36.62
N ILE A 159 -28.16 -10.69 -35.84
CA ILE A 159 -29.39 -9.91 -36.06
C ILE A 159 -29.27 -9.15 -37.39
N ALA A 160 -28.17 -8.43 -37.61
CA ALA A 160 -27.94 -7.67 -38.84
C ALA A 160 -27.93 -8.54 -40.11
N MET A 161 -27.45 -9.78 -40.02
CA MET A 161 -27.46 -10.75 -41.12
C MET A 161 -28.88 -11.10 -41.60
N THR A 162 -29.89 -10.93 -40.75
CA THR A 162 -31.29 -11.26 -41.07
C THR A 162 -32.08 -10.03 -41.51
N GLU A 163 -31.61 -8.82 -41.19
CA GLU A 163 -32.36 -7.56 -41.39
C GLU A 163 -31.80 -6.66 -42.50
N THR A 164 -30.57 -6.87 -42.97
CA THR A 164 -29.89 -5.93 -43.89
C THR A 164 -29.27 -6.63 -45.11
N ASP A 165 -29.32 -5.98 -46.28
CA ASP A 165 -28.60 -6.40 -47.50
C ASP A 165 -27.08 -6.10 -47.44
N GLU A 166 -26.55 -5.73 -46.27
CA GLU A 166 -25.14 -5.33 -46.08
C GLU A 166 -24.18 -6.52 -46.00
N TRP A 167 -24.70 -7.73 -45.87
CA TRP A 167 -23.91 -8.95 -45.76
C TRP A 167 -23.72 -9.59 -47.14
N MET A 168 -22.47 -9.59 -47.60
CA MET A 168 -22.06 -10.31 -48.80
C MET A 168 -21.86 -11.79 -48.45
N THR A 169 -22.51 -12.68 -49.18
CA THR A 169 -22.28 -14.12 -49.07
C THR A 169 -21.22 -14.56 -50.07
N VAL A 170 -20.07 -15.03 -49.57
CA VAL A 170 -19.00 -15.61 -50.37
C VAL A 170 -19.11 -17.13 -50.34
N LYS A 171 -19.28 -17.74 -51.51
CA LYS A 171 -19.37 -19.19 -51.68
C LYS A 171 -17.98 -19.78 -51.82
N LEU A 172 -17.57 -20.59 -50.85
CA LEU A 172 -16.33 -21.34 -50.89
C LEU A 172 -16.61 -22.72 -51.50
N ALA A 173 -15.94 -23.02 -52.61
CA ALA A 173 -16.05 -24.31 -53.29
C ALA A 173 -14.86 -25.21 -52.95
N GLY A 174 -15.12 -26.51 -52.93
CA GLY A 174 -14.12 -27.55 -52.71
C GLY A 174 -12.99 -27.51 -53.74
N VAL A 175 -11.76 -27.65 -53.27
CA VAL A 175 -10.59 -27.79 -54.16
C VAL A 175 -10.39 -29.26 -54.56
N ALA A 176 -9.40 -29.54 -55.43
CA ALA A 176 -9.16 -30.89 -55.97
C ALA A 176 -9.06 -31.99 -54.90
N ASN A 177 -8.50 -31.68 -53.72
CA ASN A 177 -8.35 -32.61 -52.60
C ASN A 177 -9.65 -32.81 -51.79
N SER A 178 -10.69 -32.01 -52.02
CA SER A 178 -11.97 -32.06 -51.32
C SER A 178 -13.11 -31.54 -52.20
N PRO A 179 -13.40 -32.18 -53.34
CA PRO A 179 -14.27 -31.61 -54.38
C PRO A 179 -15.74 -31.51 -53.97
N LYS A 180 -16.15 -32.28 -52.96
CA LYS A 180 -17.51 -32.22 -52.39
C LYS A 180 -17.64 -31.16 -51.30
N ALA A 181 -16.53 -30.55 -50.88
CA ALA A 181 -16.57 -29.62 -49.79
C ALA A 181 -17.21 -28.30 -50.22
N LYS A 182 -18.00 -27.69 -49.33
CA LYS A 182 -18.60 -26.38 -49.56
C LYS A 182 -18.83 -25.67 -48.24
N MET A 183 -18.72 -24.35 -48.28
CA MET A 183 -18.92 -23.51 -47.12
C MET A 183 -19.38 -22.12 -47.55
N LEU A 184 -20.17 -21.46 -46.71
CA LEU A 184 -20.56 -20.07 -46.89
C LEU A 184 -19.86 -19.21 -45.85
N VAL A 185 -19.25 -18.13 -46.31
CA VAL A 185 -18.71 -17.06 -45.48
C VAL A 185 -19.57 -15.83 -45.70
N TYR A 186 -20.06 -15.24 -44.61
CA TYR A 186 -20.81 -13.99 -44.65
C TYR A 186 -19.87 -12.87 -44.22
N TRP A 187 -19.67 -11.90 -45.10
CA TRP A 187 -18.77 -10.78 -44.85
C TRP A 187 -19.53 -9.46 -44.96
N ASN A 188 -19.51 -8.67 -43.90
CA ASN A 188 -20.04 -7.32 -43.89
C ASN A 188 -18.89 -6.34 -44.17
N LYS A 189 -18.97 -5.63 -45.30
CA LYS A 189 -17.93 -4.69 -45.72
C LYS A 189 -17.93 -3.39 -44.90
N ASN A 190 -19.04 -3.04 -44.25
CA ASN A 190 -19.19 -1.81 -43.47
C ASN A 190 -18.52 -1.96 -42.11
N ASN A 191 -18.92 -2.98 -41.34
CA ASN A 191 -18.41 -3.22 -39.99
C ASN A 191 -17.25 -4.23 -39.94
N LYS A 192 -16.79 -4.72 -41.11
CA LYS A 192 -15.63 -5.60 -41.29
C LYS A 192 -15.82 -7.01 -40.71
N SER A 193 -17.03 -7.35 -40.29
CA SER A 193 -17.32 -8.61 -39.60
C SER A 193 -17.42 -9.79 -40.54
N ILE A 194 -16.91 -10.93 -40.07
CA ILE A 194 -16.98 -12.19 -40.79
C ILE A 194 -17.72 -13.20 -39.91
N LEU A 195 -18.74 -13.83 -40.48
CA LEU A 195 -19.49 -14.90 -39.86
C LEU A 195 -19.38 -16.18 -40.70
N ILE A 196 -19.30 -17.31 -40.01
CA ILE A 196 -19.42 -18.63 -40.62
C ILE A 196 -20.63 -19.36 -40.05
N ASN A 197 -21.34 -20.11 -40.88
CA ASN A 197 -22.49 -20.90 -40.46
C ASN A 197 -22.14 -22.39 -40.47
N HIS A 198 -21.98 -22.96 -39.28
CA HIS A 198 -21.64 -24.36 -39.06
C HIS A 198 -22.74 -25.33 -39.53
N SER A 199 -24.00 -24.87 -39.61
CA SER A 199 -25.10 -25.68 -40.14
C SER A 199 -25.15 -25.72 -41.67
N ALA A 200 -24.41 -24.84 -42.35
CA ALA A 200 -24.44 -24.69 -43.81
C ALA A 200 -23.08 -25.00 -44.47
N MET A 201 -22.26 -25.84 -43.84
CA MET A 201 -20.97 -26.29 -44.36
C MET A 201 -20.95 -27.82 -44.52
N GLU A 202 -20.30 -28.28 -45.59
CA GLU A 202 -19.94 -29.68 -45.80
C GLU A 202 -18.43 -29.72 -45.95
N LEU A 203 -17.70 -29.89 -44.84
CA LEU A 203 -16.25 -30.03 -44.85
C LEU A 203 -15.86 -31.47 -44.47
N PRO A 204 -14.71 -32.00 -44.94
CA PRO A 204 -14.22 -33.33 -44.58
C PRO A 204 -13.83 -33.39 -43.11
N LYS A 205 -14.33 -34.39 -42.38
CA LYS A 205 -14.05 -34.58 -40.94
C LYS A 205 -12.56 -34.46 -40.59
N THR A 206 -12.28 -33.78 -39.48
CA THR A 206 -10.94 -33.70 -38.92
C THR A 206 -10.73 -34.76 -37.83
N ASP A 207 -9.48 -35.06 -37.50
CA ASP A 207 -9.16 -35.90 -36.34
C ASP A 207 -9.05 -35.06 -35.04
N LYS A 208 -8.74 -35.69 -33.91
CA LYS A 208 -8.63 -35.01 -32.60
C LYS A 208 -7.43 -34.05 -32.49
N THR A 209 -6.53 -34.06 -33.46
CA THR A 209 -5.29 -33.28 -33.48
C THR A 209 -5.31 -32.16 -34.52
N HIS A 210 -6.42 -32.02 -35.27
CA HIS A 210 -6.57 -31.01 -36.31
C HIS A 210 -7.90 -30.24 -36.20
N GLU A 211 -7.83 -28.97 -36.54
CA GLU A 211 -8.95 -28.04 -36.61
C GLU A 211 -8.96 -27.34 -37.98
N TYR A 212 -10.06 -26.70 -38.33
CA TYR A 212 -10.10 -25.85 -39.52
C TYR A 212 -9.58 -24.46 -39.18
N GLN A 213 -8.91 -23.82 -40.12
CA GLN A 213 -8.52 -22.42 -40.02
C GLN A 213 -9.03 -21.65 -41.24
N LEU A 214 -9.70 -20.53 -40.99
CA LEU A 214 -10.17 -19.62 -42.02
C LEU A 214 -9.08 -18.59 -42.34
N TRP A 215 -8.88 -18.34 -43.63
CA TRP A 215 -7.91 -17.40 -44.15
C TRP A 215 -8.58 -16.39 -45.08
N ALA A 216 -8.12 -15.14 -45.02
CA ALA A 216 -8.40 -14.13 -46.03
C ALA A 216 -7.14 -13.88 -46.87
N LEU A 217 -7.28 -13.79 -48.18
CA LEU A 217 -6.21 -13.36 -49.07
C LEU A 217 -6.24 -11.84 -49.19
N VAL A 218 -5.22 -11.17 -48.64
CA VAL A 218 -5.08 -9.71 -48.64
C VAL A 218 -3.79 -9.35 -49.36
N ASN A 219 -3.90 -8.66 -50.51
CA ASN A 219 -2.75 -8.32 -51.35
C ASN A 219 -1.87 -9.54 -51.70
N GLY A 220 -2.51 -10.67 -52.00
CA GLY A 220 -1.81 -11.94 -52.30
C GLY A 220 -1.20 -12.65 -51.09
N LYS A 221 -1.38 -12.15 -49.86
CA LYS A 221 -0.89 -12.79 -48.63
C LYS A 221 -2.04 -13.36 -47.79
N PRO A 222 -1.93 -14.60 -47.30
CA PRO A 222 -2.94 -15.17 -46.40
C PRO A 222 -2.84 -14.53 -45.01
N VAL A 223 -3.99 -14.11 -44.48
CA VAL A 223 -4.15 -13.57 -43.12
C VAL A 223 -5.11 -14.50 -42.38
N SER A 224 -4.71 -14.98 -41.20
CA SER A 224 -5.59 -15.85 -40.41
C SER A 224 -6.76 -15.08 -39.83
N LEU A 225 -7.95 -15.66 -39.97
CA LEU A 225 -9.20 -15.13 -39.43
C LEU A 225 -9.69 -15.90 -38.20
N GLY A 226 -8.94 -16.91 -37.77
CA GLY A 226 -9.25 -17.76 -36.62
C GLY A 226 -9.48 -19.22 -36.97
N VAL A 227 -9.49 -20.05 -35.92
CA VAL A 227 -9.71 -21.49 -35.99
C VAL A 227 -11.14 -21.86 -35.58
N PHE A 228 -11.66 -22.94 -36.14
CA PHE A 228 -12.97 -23.49 -35.81
C PHE A 228 -12.99 -25.02 -35.92
N GLY A 229 -13.78 -25.67 -35.08
CA GLY A 229 -13.87 -27.13 -35.00
C GLY A 229 -15.19 -27.68 -35.55
N GLU A 230 -15.24 -29.00 -35.76
CA GLU A 230 -16.44 -29.73 -36.23
C GLU A 230 -17.58 -29.69 -35.19
N ASN A 231 -17.24 -29.61 -33.89
CA ASN A 231 -18.20 -29.55 -32.78
C ASN A 231 -18.40 -28.10 -32.29
N ALA A 232 -18.89 -27.24 -33.17
CA ALA A 232 -19.24 -25.88 -32.77
C ALA A 232 -20.40 -25.90 -31.76
N LYS A 233 -20.22 -25.19 -30.63
CA LYS A 233 -21.31 -24.98 -29.65
C LYS A 233 -22.41 -24.08 -30.21
N GLU A 234 -22.08 -23.28 -31.21
CA GLU A 234 -22.97 -22.29 -31.82
C GLU A 234 -23.14 -22.57 -33.31
N ALA A 235 -24.36 -22.37 -33.82
CA ALA A 235 -24.66 -22.58 -35.24
C ALA A 235 -23.97 -21.55 -36.14
N VAL A 236 -23.69 -20.35 -35.62
CA VAL A 236 -22.99 -19.28 -36.33
C VAL A 236 -21.85 -18.81 -35.45
N GLN A 237 -20.66 -18.67 -36.02
CA GLN A 237 -19.46 -18.24 -35.31
C GLN A 237 -18.89 -16.97 -35.94
N GLN A 238 -18.54 -16.01 -35.08
CA GLN A 238 -17.82 -14.79 -35.47
C GLN A 238 -16.32 -15.08 -35.62
N MET A 239 -15.76 -14.62 -36.73
CA MET A 239 -14.34 -14.70 -37.05
C MET A 239 -13.69 -13.32 -36.87
N VAL A 240 -12.35 -13.29 -36.88
CA VAL A 240 -11.58 -12.04 -36.82
C VAL A 240 -11.98 -11.13 -37.99
N THR A 241 -12.14 -9.84 -37.72
CA THR A 241 -12.58 -8.85 -38.70
C THR A 241 -11.50 -8.57 -39.74
N ILE A 242 -11.91 -8.21 -40.96
CA ILE A 242 -10.97 -7.83 -42.03
C ILE A 242 -11.54 -6.69 -42.87
N GLU A 243 -10.67 -5.75 -43.25
CA GLU A 243 -11.06 -4.60 -44.06
C GLU A 243 -11.27 -4.94 -45.53
N LYS A 244 -10.39 -5.80 -46.07
CA LYS A 244 -10.37 -6.17 -47.48
C LYS A 244 -9.98 -7.63 -47.60
N ALA A 245 -10.63 -8.34 -48.49
CA ALA A 245 -10.26 -9.70 -48.88
C ALA A 245 -10.49 -9.86 -50.39
N GLN A 246 -9.55 -10.51 -51.06
CA GLN A 246 -9.65 -10.90 -52.47
C GLN A 246 -10.28 -12.29 -52.61
N ALA A 247 -9.98 -13.16 -51.65
CA ALA A 247 -10.52 -14.50 -51.56
C ALA A 247 -10.54 -14.95 -50.09
N PHE A 248 -11.34 -15.96 -49.81
CA PHE A 248 -11.32 -16.70 -48.55
C PHE A 248 -10.93 -18.15 -48.83
N ALA A 249 -10.25 -18.79 -47.88
CA ALA A 249 -9.89 -20.19 -47.97
C ALA A 249 -9.93 -20.86 -46.59
N VAL A 250 -10.15 -22.17 -46.57
CA VAL A 250 -10.09 -22.98 -45.35
C VAL A 250 -9.10 -24.11 -45.54
N THR A 251 -8.23 -24.29 -44.54
CA THR A 251 -7.28 -25.40 -44.46
C THR A 251 -7.54 -26.22 -43.19
N ILE A 252 -7.07 -27.47 -43.18
CA ILE A 252 -6.99 -28.30 -41.99
C ILE A 252 -5.60 -28.14 -41.38
N GLU A 253 -5.53 -27.67 -40.14
CA GLU A 253 -4.31 -27.29 -39.44
C GLU A 253 -4.23 -27.99 -38.07
N PRO A 254 -3.06 -28.09 -37.43
CA PRO A 254 -2.97 -28.59 -36.06
C PRO A 254 -3.84 -27.79 -35.09
N VAL A 255 -4.27 -28.40 -33.99
CA VAL A 255 -5.04 -27.70 -32.92
C VAL A 255 -4.33 -26.40 -32.52
N GLY A 256 -5.07 -25.28 -32.54
CA GLY A 256 -4.53 -23.94 -32.31
C GLY A 256 -4.09 -23.18 -33.58
N GLY A 257 -4.09 -23.85 -34.74
CA GLY A 257 -3.83 -23.26 -36.05
C GLY A 257 -2.34 -23.16 -36.41
N SER A 258 -2.11 -22.66 -37.62
CA SER A 258 -0.79 -22.44 -38.22
C SER A 258 -0.54 -20.95 -38.47
N VAL A 259 0.75 -20.57 -38.58
CA VAL A 259 1.16 -19.20 -38.95
C VAL A 259 0.92 -18.93 -40.44
N ASN A 260 1.11 -19.95 -41.28
CA ASN A 260 0.86 -19.91 -42.71
C ASN A 260 -0.05 -21.08 -43.09
N PRO A 261 -0.89 -20.95 -44.13
CA PRO A 261 -1.76 -22.02 -44.56
C PRO A 261 -0.98 -23.21 -45.12
N THR A 262 -1.33 -24.41 -44.66
CA THR A 262 -0.84 -25.67 -45.22
C THR A 262 -1.59 -25.94 -46.53
N MET A 263 -0.99 -25.50 -47.65
CA MET A 263 -1.63 -25.54 -48.99
C MET A 263 -2.11 -26.94 -49.41
N GLU A 264 -1.38 -27.99 -49.03
CA GLU A 264 -1.76 -29.39 -49.30
C GLU A 264 -3.04 -29.81 -48.58
N LYS A 265 -3.35 -29.16 -47.46
CA LYS A 265 -4.52 -29.38 -46.60
C LYS A 265 -5.63 -28.36 -46.84
N MET A 266 -5.57 -27.62 -47.95
CA MET A 266 -6.65 -26.74 -48.37
C MET A 266 -7.88 -27.56 -48.75
N VAL A 267 -9.04 -27.12 -48.26
CA VAL A 267 -10.31 -27.84 -48.41
C VAL A 267 -11.26 -27.08 -49.31
N VAL A 268 -11.44 -25.79 -49.05
CA VAL A 268 -12.32 -24.92 -49.84
C VAL A 268 -11.66 -23.57 -50.08
N MET A 269 -11.98 -22.95 -51.20
CA MET A 269 -11.57 -21.59 -51.56
C MET A 269 -12.68 -20.90 -52.36
N GLY A 270 -12.77 -19.58 -52.25
CA GLY A 270 -13.74 -18.78 -52.98
C GLY A 270 -13.27 -17.35 -53.11
N GLU A 271 -13.34 -16.82 -54.32
CA GLU A 271 -13.00 -15.43 -54.59
C GLU A 271 -14.15 -14.51 -54.17
N VAL A 272 -13.79 -13.35 -53.66
CA VAL A 272 -14.75 -12.29 -53.40
C VAL A 272 -15.02 -11.63 -54.75
N ALA A 273 -16.21 -11.87 -55.31
CA ALA A 273 -16.67 -11.09 -56.45
C ALA A 273 -16.74 -9.61 -56.03
N ILE A 274 -15.90 -8.79 -56.64
CA ILE A 274 -15.84 -7.34 -56.43
C ILE A 274 -17.03 -6.69 -57.13
#